data_AF-A0A2K3JL77-F1
#
_entry.id   AF-A0A2K3JL77-F1
#
_cell.length_a   1.000
_cell.length_b   1.000
_cell.length_c   1.000
_cell.angle_alpha   90.00
_cell.angle_beta   90.00
_cell.angle_gamma   90.00
#
_symmetry.space_group_name_H-M   'P 1'
#
loop_
_entity.id
_entity.type
_entity.pdbx_description
1 polymer ?
#
loop_
_entity_poly.entity_id
_entity_poly.type
_entity_poly.pdbx_seq_one_letter_code
_entity_poly.pdbx_strand_id
1 'polypeptide(L)'
;MGTIVPYPYPTHCHPLCRCSTPSRIRHQDMPNLRRDDCISIVDGSKNLRATDITCGPGHGISIGSLGEGGAKEFVSGITVNGAKFSGTTNGVRIKTWQGGSGSASNIKFQNIQMNNVTNPIIIDQNYCDQESPCQQQKSAVQIRNVLYQNIKGTSASDVAVQFNCSQ
;
A
#
# COMPACT_ATOMS: atom_id res chain seq x y z
N MET A 1 -26.77 -3.01 3.11
CA MET A 1 -25.94 -2.61 4.27
C MET A 1 -25.04 -3.79 4.61
N GLY A 2 -23.77 -3.76 4.19
CA GLY A 2 -22.85 -4.87 4.42
C GLY A 2 -22.21 -4.75 5.80
N THR A 3 -22.38 -5.78 6.62
CA THR A 3 -21.76 -5.95 7.94
C THR A 3 -20.25 -6.19 7.78
N ILE A 4 -19.44 -5.40 8.49
CA ILE A 4 -18.00 -5.63 8.62
C ILE A 4 -17.82 -6.73 9.67
N VAL A 5 -17.43 -7.92 9.22
CA VAL A 5 -17.08 -9.03 10.12
C VAL A 5 -15.62 -8.85 10.54
N PRO A 6 -15.29 -8.83 11.85
CA PRO A 6 -13.90 -8.79 12.30
C PRO A 6 -13.32 -10.20 12.10
N TYR A 7 -12.56 -10.43 11.03
CA TYR A 7 -11.73 -11.62 10.88
C TYR A 7 -10.25 -11.28 11.09
N PRO A 8 -9.43 -12.21 11.61
CA PRO A 8 -8.09 -11.97 12.15
C PRO A 8 -7.00 -11.96 11.05
N TYR A 9 -7.36 -11.67 9.81
CA TYR A 9 -6.49 -11.66 8.64
C TYR A 9 -6.31 -10.21 8.13
N PRO A 10 -5.22 -9.90 7.38
CA PRO A 10 -5.07 -8.58 6.76
C PRO A 10 -6.38 -8.15 6.13
N THR A 11 -6.80 -6.90 6.37
CA THR A 11 -8.06 -6.40 5.80
C THR A 11 -7.91 -6.33 4.29
N HIS A 12 -8.30 -7.40 3.60
CA HIS A 12 -8.43 -7.45 2.15
C HIS A 12 -9.65 -6.62 1.77
N CYS A 13 -9.41 -5.40 1.30
CA CYS A 13 -10.47 -4.51 0.85
C CYS A 13 -10.87 -4.94 -0.57
N HIS A 14 -11.98 -5.66 -0.69
CA HIS A 14 -12.54 -6.10 -1.99
C HIS A 14 -13.03 -4.89 -2.83
N PRO A 15 -13.28 -5.03 -4.15
CA PRO A 15 -13.58 -3.95 -5.11
C PRO A 15 -14.85 -3.12 -4.85
N LEU A 16 -15.56 -3.34 -3.74
CA LEU A 16 -16.75 -2.61 -3.31
C LEU A 16 -16.69 -2.19 -1.83
N CYS A 17 -15.55 -2.35 -1.17
CA CYS A 17 -15.43 -2.16 0.27
C CYS A 17 -15.07 -0.72 0.66
N ARG A 18 -15.80 -0.19 1.65
CA ARG A 18 -15.35 0.95 2.46
C ARG A 18 -14.61 0.36 3.65
N CYS A 19 -13.29 0.54 3.69
CA CYS A 19 -12.48 0.07 4.81
C CYS A 19 -12.41 1.18 5.86
N SER A 20 -13.13 0.99 6.96
CA SER A 20 -13.09 1.86 8.14
C SER A 20 -13.00 0.97 9.36
N THR A 21 -11.95 1.13 10.17
CA THR A 21 -11.82 0.42 11.44
C THR A 21 -12.61 1.17 12.52
N PRO A 22 -13.57 0.55 13.24
CA PRO A 22 -14.02 1.11 14.50
C PRO A 22 -12.88 0.95 15.51
N SER A 23 -12.42 2.06 16.10
CA SER A 23 -11.66 2.15 17.35
C SER A 23 -10.60 1.05 17.66
N ARG A 24 -9.32 1.42 17.54
CA ARG A 24 -8.17 0.81 18.24
C ARG A 24 -8.09 -0.73 18.23
N ILE A 25 -7.77 -1.33 17.08
CA ILE A 25 -7.16 -2.67 17.08
C ILE A 25 -5.71 -2.52 17.60
N ARG A 26 -5.48 -2.85 18.88
CA ARG A 26 -4.13 -2.94 19.44
C ARG A 26 -3.47 -4.20 18.87
N HIS A 27 -2.53 -4.00 17.93
CA HIS A 27 -1.73 -5.06 17.28
C HIS A 27 -0.75 -5.79 18.25
N GLN A 28 -0.90 -5.62 19.57
CA GLN A 28 0.03 -6.17 20.58
C GLN A 28 -0.16 -7.68 20.80
N ASP A 29 -1.29 -8.27 20.38
CA ASP A 29 -1.63 -9.67 20.69
C ASP A 29 -1.34 -10.66 19.55
N MET A 30 -0.78 -10.24 18.41
CA MET A 30 -0.60 -11.11 17.21
C MET A 30 0.81 -10.98 16.58
N PRO A 31 1.76 -11.89 16.90
CA PRO A 31 3.14 -11.82 16.44
C PRO A 31 3.35 -11.83 14.92
N ASN A 32 2.47 -12.53 14.18
CA ASN A 32 2.56 -12.72 12.73
C ASN A 32 2.03 -11.51 11.94
N LEU A 33 1.09 -10.72 12.49
CA LEU A 33 0.60 -9.48 11.85
C LEU A 33 1.67 -8.40 11.74
N ARG A 34 2.73 -8.48 12.55
CA ARG A 34 3.89 -7.56 12.48
C ARG A 34 4.65 -7.65 11.15
N ARG A 35 4.38 -8.68 10.34
CA ARG A 35 5.04 -8.93 9.05
C ARG A 35 4.15 -8.67 7.83
N ASP A 36 2.90 -8.26 7.99
CA ASP A 36 1.96 -8.11 6.87
C ASP A 36 1.48 -6.67 6.69
N ASP A 37 0.87 -6.41 5.52
CA ASP A 37 0.27 -5.13 5.17
C ASP A 37 -0.94 -4.84 6.08
N CYS A 38 -1.03 -3.61 6.59
CA CYS A 38 -2.20 -3.10 7.28
C CYS A 38 -3.43 -3.12 6.36
N ILE A 39 -3.25 -2.69 5.10
CA ILE A 39 -4.21 -2.86 4.02
C ILE A 39 -3.44 -3.24 2.76
N SER A 40 -3.89 -4.29 2.08
CA SER A 40 -3.40 -4.70 0.77
C SER A 40 -4.49 -4.49 -0.29
N ILE A 41 -4.14 -3.77 -1.37
CA ILE A 41 -5.02 -3.42 -2.50
C ILE A 41 -4.43 -4.05 -3.76
N VAL A 42 -5.09 -5.07 -4.29
CA VAL A 42 -4.59 -5.89 -5.42
C VAL A 42 -5.43 -5.69 -6.68
N ASP A 43 -5.12 -6.44 -7.75
CA ASP A 43 -5.82 -6.40 -9.03
C ASP A 43 -7.36 -6.41 -8.90
N GLY A 44 -8.03 -5.74 -9.84
CA GLY A 44 -9.49 -5.61 -9.90
C GLY A 44 -10.06 -4.58 -8.92
N SER A 45 -9.28 -4.04 -7.98
CA SER A 45 -9.74 -3.05 -7.00
C SER A 45 -10.14 -1.72 -7.67
N LYS A 46 -11.39 -1.29 -7.44
CA LYS A 46 -11.93 -0.05 -8.00
C LYS A 46 -12.71 0.75 -6.96
N ASN A 47 -12.62 2.09 -7.02
CA ASN A 47 -13.44 3.02 -6.23
C ASN A 47 -13.39 2.77 -4.71
N LEU A 48 -12.23 2.37 -4.20
CA LEU A 48 -12.03 2.03 -2.79
C LEU A 48 -11.72 3.28 -1.98
N ARG A 49 -12.36 3.40 -0.80
CA ARG A 49 -12.06 4.45 0.17
C ARG A 49 -11.69 3.83 1.53
N ALA A 50 -10.46 4.09 1.97
CA ALA A 50 -9.97 3.78 3.31
C ALA A 50 -9.88 5.07 4.13
N THR A 51 -10.60 5.14 5.25
CA THR A 51 -10.66 6.36 6.07
C THR A 51 -10.38 6.09 7.53
N ASP A 52 -9.62 6.99 8.17
CA ASP A 52 -9.35 7.00 9.62
C ASP A 52 -8.75 5.69 10.15
N ILE A 53 -7.85 5.11 9.35
CA ILE A 53 -7.15 3.86 9.65
C ILE A 53 -5.95 4.14 10.55
N THR A 54 -5.71 3.29 11.56
CA THR A 54 -4.48 3.32 12.36
C THR A 54 -3.70 2.02 12.16
N CYS A 55 -2.49 2.13 11.63
CA CYS A 55 -1.56 1.03 11.42
C CYS A 55 -0.43 1.09 12.46
N GLY A 56 -0.30 0.03 13.26
CA GLY A 56 0.87 -0.20 14.13
C GLY A 56 1.99 -0.94 13.38
N PRO A 57 2.99 -1.50 14.06
CA PRO A 57 4.08 -2.23 13.42
C PRO A 57 3.59 -3.27 12.40
N GLY A 58 4.20 -3.28 11.22
CA GLY A 58 3.73 -4.00 10.02
C GLY A 58 4.28 -3.39 8.72
N HIS A 59 3.70 -3.76 7.58
CA HIS A 59 4.13 -3.27 6.25
C HIS A 59 3.43 -2.00 5.76
N GLY A 60 2.47 -1.45 6.51
CA GLY A 60 1.75 -0.23 6.11
C GLY A 60 0.62 -0.51 5.11
N ILE A 61 0.26 0.48 4.29
CA ILE A 61 -0.77 0.33 3.26
C ILE A 61 -0.09 0.16 1.91
N SER A 62 -0.36 -0.95 1.24
CA SER A 62 0.25 -1.31 -0.04
C SER A 62 -0.80 -1.44 -1.14
N ILE A 63 -0.52 -0.83 -2.29
CA ILE A 63 -1.12 -1.17 -3.58
C ILE A 63 -0.16 -2.12 -4.29
N GLY A 64 -0.66 -3.30 -4.63
CA GLY A 64 0.08 -4.40 -5.23
C GLY A 64 0.50 -5.50 -4.24
N SER A 65 1.36 -6.43 -4.65
CA SER A 65 2.15 -6.37 -5.88
C SER A 65 1.28 -6.55 -7.11
N LEU A 66 1.54 -5.74 -8.14
CA LEU A 66 0.81 -5.81 -9.40
C LEU A 66 1.69 -6.29 -10.55
N GLY A 67 1.15 -7.12 -11.44
CA GLY A 67 1.77 -7.54 -12.69
C GLY A 67 2.73 -8.74 -12.56
N GLU A 68 2.52 -9.59 -11.55
CA GLU A 68 3.32 -10.80 -11.35
C GLU A 68 3.34 -11.69 -12.61
N GLY A 69 4.49 -12.24 -12.97
CA GLY A 69 4.62 -13.08 -14.16
C GLY A 69 4.29 -12.37 -15.49
N GLY A 70 4.35 -11.04 -15.54
CA GLY A 70 3.97 -10.25 -16.71
C GLY A 70 2.45 -10.04 -16.83
N ALA A 71 1.68 -10.34 -15.79
CA ALA A 71 0.24 -10.17 -15.77
C ALA A 71 -0.19 -8.74 -16.10
N LYS A 72 -1.39 -8.63 -16.69
CA LYS A 72 -2.02 -7.36 -17.01
C LYS A 72 -3.06 -7.01 -15.94
N GLU A 73 -2.72 -6.10 -15.04
CA GLU A 73 -3.52 -5.83 -13.85
C GLU A 73 -3.92 -4.36 -13.71
N PHE A 74 -5.04 -4.13 -13.04
CA PHE A 74 -5.71 -2.84 -12.97
C PHE A 74 -6.21 -2.50 -11.58
N VAL A 75 -5.76 -1.34 -11.09
CA VAL A 75 -6.29 -0.70 -9.89
C VAL A 75 -6.70 0.72 -10.24
N SER A 76 -7.87 1.17 -9.79
CA SER A 76 -8.30 2.54 -10.07
C SER A 76 -9.19 3.19 -9.01
N GLY A 77 -9.05 4.49 -8.80
CA GLY A 77 -9.97 5.25 -7.95
C GLY A 77 -9.81 4.92 -6.47
N ILE A 78 -8.57 4.87 -5.99
CA ILE A 78 -8.23 4.56 -4.60
C ILE A 78 -8.08 5.85 -3.81
N THR A 79 -8.70 5.93 -2.63
CA THR A 79 -8.50 7.05 -1.71
C THR A 79 -8.20 6.53 -0.30
N VAL A 80 -7.02 6.87 0.22
CA VAL A 80 -6.64 6.69 1.62
C VAL A 80 -6.63 8.07 2.26
N ASN A 81 -7.47 8.29 3.26
CA ASN A 81 -7.63 9.59 3.91
C ASN A 81 -7.63 9.47 5.44
N GLY A 82 -6.83 10.29 6.13
CA GLY A 82 -6.82 10.32 7.60
C GLY A 82 -6.06 9.16 8.25
N ALA A 83 -5.19 8.47 7.51
CA ALA A 83 -4.43 7.33 8.03
C ALA A 83 -3.34 7.76 9.02
N LYS A 84 -3.10 6.93 10.04
CA LYS A 84 -2.03 7.11 11.03
C LYS A 84 -1.13 5.89 11.06
N PHE A 85 0.17 6.08 10.90
CA PHE A 85 1.18 5.02 10.92
C PHE A 85 2.11 5.20 12.10
N SER A 86 2.41 4.11 12.82
CA SER A 86 3.36 4.15 13.93
C SER A 86 4.24 2.90 13.93
N GLY A 87 5.56 3.09 13.77
CA GLY A 87 6.53 2.00 13.81
C GLY A 87 6.40 0.98 12.67
N THR A 88 5.79 1.36 11.54
CA THR A 88 5.69 0.50 10.36
C THR A 88 6.98 0.54 9.54
N THR A 89 7.22 -0.54 8.79
CA THR A 89 8.30 -0.58 7.81
C THR A 89 7.98 0.30 6.60
N ASN A 90 6.70 0.44 6.20
CA ASN A 90 6.31 1.40 5.16
C ASN A 90 5.09 2.22 5.60
N GLY A 91 4.93 3.41 5.02
CA GLY A 91 3.70 4.20 5.16
C GLY A 91 2.72 3.82 4.05
N VAL A 92 2.79 4.54 2.93
CA VAL A 92 2.02 4.25 1.72
C VAL A 92 2.94 3.78 0.61
N ARG A 93 2.64 2.61 0.06
CA ARG A 93 3.49 1.92 -0.92
C ARG A 93 2.70 1.55 -2.16
N ILE A 94 3.28 1.76 -3.34
CA ILE A 94 2.82 1.14 -4.60
C ILE A 94 3.95 0.23 -5.08
N LYS A 95 3.68 -1.07 -5.23
CA LYS A 95 4.63 -2.08 -5.67
C LYS A 95 4.13 -2.78 -6.94
N THR A 96 4.94 -2.79 -7.99
CA THR A 96 4.62 -3.46 -9.26
C THR A 96 5.82 -4.27 -9.71
N TRP A 97 5.56 -5.46 -10.23
CA TRP A 97 6.58 -6.31 -10.82
C TRP A 97 7.09 -5.71 -12.13
N GLN A 98 8.40 -5.83 -12.34
CA GLN A 98 8.98 -5.60 -13.65
C GLN A 98 8.45 -6.63 -14.66
N GLY A 99 8.26 -6.22 -15.90
CA GLY A 99 7.57 -6.99 -16.94
C GLY A 99 6.05 -6.95 -16.87
N GLY A 100 5.48 -6.49 -15.76
CA GLY A 100 4.04 -6.33 -15.60
C GLY A 100 3.44 -5.31 -16.56
N SER A 101 2.13 -5.40 -16.80
CA SER A 101 1.39 -4.48 -17.68
C SER A 101 0.02 -4.11 -17.10
N GLY A 102 -0.67 -3.15 -17.71
CA GLY A 102 -1.96 -2.64 -17.19
C GLY A 102 -1.80 -1.27 -16.53
N SER A 103 -2.61 -0.94 -15.52
CA SER A 103 -2.54 0.39 -14.89
C SER A 103 -3.00 0.46 -13.43
N ALA A 104 -2.24 1.20 -12.61
CA ALA A 104 -2.64 1.69 -11.30
C ALA A 104 -2.90 3.20 -11.38
N SER A 105 -4.15 3.63 -11.20
CA SER A 105 -4.55 5.00 -11.57
C SER A 105 -5.51 5.71 -10.62
N ASN A 106 -5.46 7.04 -10.62
CA ASN A 106 -6.37 7.89 -9.82
C ASN A 106 -6.32 7.51 -8.33
N ILE A 107 -5.11 7.55 -7.75
CA ILE A 107 -4.83 7.15 -6.38
C ILE A 107 -4.58 8.41 -5.55
N LYS A 108 -5.20 8.50 -4.37
CA LYS A 108 -5.07 9.65 -3.47
C LYS A 108 -4.67 9.18 -2.07
N PHE A 109 -3.55 9.67 -1.58
CA PHE A 109 -3.08 9.52 -0.20
C PHE A 109 -3.14 10.90 0.46
N GLN A 110 -4.08 11.09 1.40
CA GLN A 110 -4.42 12.41 1.93
C GLN A 110 -4.48 12.43 3.46
N ASN A 111 -4.04 13.54 4.06
CA ASN A 111 -4.17 13.79 5.51
C ASN A 111 -3.57 12.67 6.37
N ILE A 112 -2.36 12.23 6.02
CA ILE A 112 -1.69 11.09 6.66
C ILE A 112 -0.70 11.57 7.72
N GLN A 113 -0.68 10.88 8.87
CA GLN A 113 0.30 11.11 9.92
C GLN A 113 1.21 9.90 10.07
N MET A 114 2.52 10.13 10.16
CA MET A 114 3.53 9.08 10.28
C MET A 114 4.40 9.31 11.52
N ASN A 115 4.66 8.26 12.27
CA ASN A 115 5.57 8.30 13.41
C ASN A 115 6.53 7.12 13.31
N ASN A 116 7.82 7.42 13.19
CA ASN A 116 8.88 6.42 13.15
C ASN A 116 8.63 5.35 12.07
N VAL A 117 8.28 5.79 10.85
CA VAL A 117 8.03 4.90 9.71
C VAL A 117 9.31 4.73 8.91
N THR A 118 9.75 3.49 8.67
CA THR A 118 11.05 3.25 8.01
C THR A 118 11.07 3.79 6.59
N ASN A 119 10.07 3.45 5.77
CA ASN A 119 9.92 3.95 4.41
C ASN A 119 8.55 4.66 4.23
N PRO A 120 8.45 5.96 4.54
CA PRO A 120 7.18 6.68 4.57
C PRO A 120 6.37 6.61 3.26
N ILE A 121 7.01 6.89 2.12
CA ILE A 121 6.35 6.88 0.81
C ILE A 121 7.24 6.14 -0.19
N ILE A 122 6.74 5.05 -0.78
CA ILE A 122 7.45 4.30 -1.81
C ILE A 122 6.59 4.07 -3.05
N ILE A 123 7.21 4.24 -4.22
CA ILE A 123 6.82 3.56 -5.45
C ILE A 123 7.99 2.67 -5.88
N ASP A 124 7.74 1.38 -6.07
CA ASP A 124 8.73 0.42 -6.57
C ASP A 124 8.14 -0.35 -7.75
N GLN A 125 8.58 0.00 -8.96
CA GLN A 125 8.19 -0.68 -10.19
C GLN A 125 9.18 -1.76 -10.63
N ASN A 126 10.27 -1.94 -9.89
CA ASN A 126 11.30 -2.93 -10.17
C ASN A 126 11.19 -4.14 -9.23
N TYR A 127 10.00 -4.37 -8.66
CA TYR A 127 9.77 -5.43 -7.69
C TYR A 127 10.07 -6.80 -8.31
N CYS A 128 10.80 -7.61 -7.55
CA CYS A 128 11.13 -8.99 -7.90
C CYS A 128 11.46 -9.78 -6.63
N ASP A 129 10.99 -11.00 -6.52
CA ASP A 129 11.14 -11.85 -5.34
C ASP A 129 12.17 -12.99 -5.50
N GLN A 130 13.09 -12.87 -6.46
CA GLN A 130 14.09 -13.88 -6.75
C GLN A 130 15.35 -13.71 -5.89
N GLU A 131 16.04 -14.82 -5.58
CA GLU A 131 17.31 -14.80 -4.81
C GLU A 131 18.42 -14.02 -5.54
N SER A 132 18.41 -14.04 -6.87
CA SER A 132 19.31 -13.26 -7.71
C SER A 132 18.65 -11.95 -8.19
N PRO A 133 19.40 -10.84 -8.29
CA PRO A 133 18.88 -9.60 -8.87
C PRO A 133 18.30 -9.86 -10.25
N CYS A 134 17.02 -9.54 -10.39
CA CYS A 134 16.32 -9.72 -11.66
C CYS A 134 16.86 -8.76 -12.72
N GLN A 135 16.91 -9.22 -13.97
CA GLN A 135 17.27 -8.37 -15.09
C GLN A 135 16.23 -7.27 -15.22
N GLN A 136 16.70 -6.01 -15.13
CA GLN A 136 15.86 -4.82 -15.24
C GLN A 136 15.06 -4.85 -16.53
N GLN A 137 13.73 -4.83 -16.41
CA GLN A 137 12.83 -4.71 -17.56
C GLN A 137 12.34 -3.28 -17.72
N LYS A 138 12.07 -2.88 -18.97
CA LYS A 138 11.62 -1.52 -19.29
C LYS A 138 10.14 -1.28 -18.97
N SER A 139 9.34 -2.33 -18.94
CA SER A 139 7.90 -2.22 -18.70
C SER A 139 7.54 -2.65 -17.28
N ALA A 140 6.61 -1.93 -16.68
CA ALA A 140 5.88 -2.33 -15.49
C ALA A 140 4.44 -1.81 -15.60
N VAL A 141 3.58 -2.15 -14.63
CA VAL A 141 2.22 -1.63 -14.56
C VAL A 141 2.26 -0.10 -14.56
N GLN A 142 1.52 0.55 -15.47
CA GLN A 142 1.56 2.01 -15.60
C GLN A 142 0.96 2.69 -14.35
N ILE A 143 1.75 3.52 -13.68
CA ILE A 143 1.28 4.33 -12.55
C ILE A 143 0.93 5.73 -13.05
N ARG A 144 -0.31 6.19 -12.84
CA ARG A 144 -0.76 7.51 -13.31
C ARG A 144 -1.72 8.21 -12.34
N ASN A 145 -1.69 9.54 -12.30
CA ASN A 145 -2.56 10.36 -11.46
C ASN A 145 -2.55 9.94 -9.98
N VAL A 146 -1.36 9.92 -9.38
CA VAL A 146 -1.17 9.67 -7.94
C VAL A 146 -1.02 11.01 -7.23
N LEU A 147 -1.83 11.24 -6.21
CA LEU A 147 -1.79 12.45 -5.37
C LEU A 147 -1.33 12.07 -3.95
N TYR A 148 -0.24 12.67 -3.51
CA TYR A 148 0.18 12.70 -2.11
C TYR A 148 -0.10 14.10 -1.57
N GLN A 149 -0.95 14.23 -0.55
CA GLN A 149 -1.35 15.53 -0.02
C GLN A 149 -1.45 15.53 1.50
N ASN A 150 -0.87 16.56 2.15
CA ASN A 150 -0.93 16.73 3.60
C ASN A 150 -0.48 15.46 4.36
N ILE A 151 0.70 14.95 3.98
CA ILE A 151 1.36 13.84 4.68
C ILE A 151 2.44 14.46 5.57
N LYS A 152 2.42 14.16 6.87
CA LYS A 152 3.34 14.74 7.86
C LYS A 152 3.79 13.70 8.87
N GLY A 153 4.99 13.87 9.45
CA GLY A 153 5.49 12.90 10.42
C GLY A 153 7.01 12.79 10.50
N THR A 154 7.46 11.70 11.09
CA THR A 154 8.87 11.32 11.19
C THR A 154 9.15 10.00 10.46
N SER A 155 10.33 9.92 9.83
CA SER A 155 10.86 8.68 9.29
C SER A 155 11.85 8.05 10.26
N ALA A 156 11.97 6.72 10.23
CA ALA A 156 13.01 5.97 10.93
C ALA A 156 14.28 5.77 10.08
N SER A 157 14.28 6.22 8.81
CA SER A 157 15.43 6.19 7.92
C SER A 157 15.68 7.58 7.31
N ASP A 158 16.82 7.75 6.65
CA ASP A 158 17.19 9.02 6.03
C ASP A 158 16.34 9.34 4.78
N VAL A 159 15.78 8.32 4.12
CA VAL A 159 15.02 8.47 2.87
C VAL A 159 13.53 8.37 3.16
N ALA A 160 12.87 9.53 3.25
CA ALA A 160 11.43 9.58 3.50
C ALA A 160 10.57 9.24 2.27
N VAL A 161 11.06 9.54 1.07
CA VAL A 161 10.31 9.36 -0.19
C VAL A 161 11.23 8.73 -1.23
N GLN A 162 10.80 7.61 -1.80
CA GLN A 162 11.54 6.91 -2.84
C GLN A 162 10.62 6.51 -3.99
N PHE A 163 10.93 6.98 -5.20
CA PHE A 163 10.22 6.61 -6.43
C PHE A 163 11.19 5.90 -7.37
N ASN A 164 11.13 4.58 -7.35
CA ASN A 164 11.87 3.69 -8.23
C ASN A 164 10.96 3.25 -9.38
N CYS A 165 10.72 4.16 -10.32
CA CYS A 165 9.85 3.92 -11.48
C CYS A 165 10.62 3.27 -12.63
N SER A 166 9.95 2.44 -13.43
CA SER A 166 10.53 1.86 -14.65
C SER A 166 10.80 2.95 -15.70
N GLN A 167 11.89 2.83 -16.47
CA GLN A 167 12.33 3.81 -17.48
C GLN A 167 11.53 3.76 -18.79
#